data_AF-A0A2N0D3V2-F1
#
_entry.id   AF-A0A2N0D3V2-F1
#
_cell.length_a   1.000
_cell.length_b   1.000
_cell.length_c   1.000
_cell.angle_alpha   90.00
_cell.angle_beta   90.00
_cell.angle_gamma   90.00
#
_symmetry.space_group_name_H-M   'P 1'
#
loop_
_entity.id
_entity.type
_entity.pdbx_description
1 polymer ?
#
loop_
_entity_poly.entity_id
_entity_poly.type
_entity_poly.pdbx_seq_one_letter_code
_entity_poly.pdbx_strand_id
1 'polypeptide(L)'
;MSKIAAITALSFVFSTANFATSMMVHRDENIILLGGGEEIPITDINPVETLLPAKVPAEIKPMTTEDPNIKPFIGVWRGQWEGTLDTYFIITEVQGTRVKVFNSWGGNSIIREPGMRYVWGKIYNGTLLLPSENASESLKLQEDGTLFGLYYSRSVHMPSRIILTRQPVN
;
A
#
# COMPACT_ATOMS: atom_id res chain seq x y z
N MET A 1 12.24 -23.52 60.24
CA MET A 1 12.72 -22.15 60.53
C MET A 1 13.01 -21.47 59.20
N SER A 2 12.41 -20.29 58.98
CA SER A 2 12.81 -19.13 58.15
C SER A 2 13.46 -19.35 56.77
N LYS A 3 13.12 -18.64 55.68
CA LYS A 3 12.29 -17.45 55.46
C LYS A 3 11.93 -17.39 53.97
N ILE A 4 10.68 -17.02 53.70
CA ILE A 4 10.17 -16.62 52.39
C ILE A 4 10.74 -15.23 52.08
N ALA A 5 11.32 -15.02 50.90
CA ALA A 5 11.64 -13.69 50.38
C ALA A 5 10.71 -13.38 49.21
N ALA A 6 9.68 -12.60 49.52
CA ALA A 6 8.84 -11.92 48.54
C ALA A 6 9.65 -10.80 47.89
N ILE A 7 9.66 -10.75 46.56
CA ILE A 7 10.15 -9.57 45.83
C ILE A 7 8.92 -8.79 45.36
N THR A 8 8.80 -7.61 45.97
CA THR A 8 7.79 -6.59 45.75
C THR A 8 7.92 -5.97 44.36
N ALA A 9 6.77 -5.64 43.78
CA ALA A 9 6.55 -5.08 42.46
C ALA A 9 7.24 -3.72 42.19
N LEU A 10 7.55 -3.46 40.92
CA LEU A 10 7.62 -2.11 40.39
C LEU A 10 6.84 -2.04 39.06
N SER A 11 5.58 -1.63 39.16
CA SER A 11 4.73 -1.34 38.01
C SER A 11 5.14 0.00 37.42
N PHE A 12 5.70 0.01 36.21
CA PHE A 12 5.89 1.24 35.45
C PHE A 12 4.57 1.65 34.81
N VAL A 13 3.97 2.72 35.34
CA VAL A 13 2.85 3.42 34.70
C VAL A 13 3.44 4.34 33.64
N PHE A 14 3.35 3.95 32.36
CA PHE A 14 3.60 4.87 31.25
C PHE A 14 2.36 5.75 31.09
N SER A 15 2.46 6.99 31.57
CA SER A 15 1.55 8.07 31.19
C SER A 15 1.95 8.55 29.80
N THR A 16 1.19 8.15 28.78
CA THR A 16 1.28 8.78 27.45
C THR A 16 0.47 10.07 27.49
N ALA A 17 1.17 11.20 27.68
CA ALA A 17 0.59 12.51 27.48
C ALA A 17 0.19 12.67 25.99
N ASN A 18 -1.11 12.82 25.73
CA ASN A 18 -1.63 13.23 24.43
C ASN A 18 -1.24 14.70 24.19
N PHE A 19 -0.18 14.94 23.43
CA PHE A 19 0.04 16.25 22.80
C PHE A 19 -0.73 16.29 21.49
N ALA A 20 -2.00 16.69 21.56
CA ALA A 20 -2.71 17.20 20.40
C ALA A 20 -2.18 18.60 20.10
N THR A 21 -1.14 18.69 19.28
CA THR A 21 -0.69 19.99 18.74
C THR A 21 -1.72 20.46 17.73
N SER A 22 -2.58 21.38 18.14
CA SER A 22 -3.46 22.12 17.24
C SER A 22 -2.58 22.93 16.28
N MET A 23 -2.50 22.48 15.03
CA MET A 23 -1.86 23.24 13.95
C MET A 23 -2.88 24.29 13.48
N MET A 24 -2.85 25.48 14.07
CA MET A 24 -3.57 26.62 13.51
C MET A 24 -2.88 27.02 12.20
N VAL A 25 -3.49 26.65 11.07
CA VAL A 25 -3.13 27.19 9.76
C VAL A 25 -3.59 28.64 9.75
N HIS A 26 -2.65 29.57 9.92
CA HIS A 26 -2.87 30.97 9.58
C HIS A 26 -3.01 31.04 8.06
N ARG A 27 -4.22 31.31 7.57
CA ARG A 27 -4.44 31.72 6.18
C ARG A 27 -3.92 33.14 6.03
N ASP A 28 -2.63 33.28 5.75
CA ASP A 28 -2.11 34.49 5.14
C ASP A 28 -2.41 34.42 3.64
N GLU A 29 -3.59 34.93 3.27
CA GLU A 29 -3.93 35.26 1.88
C GLU A 29 -3.10 36.46 1.45
N ASN A 30 -1.85 36.22 1.03
CA ASN A 30 -1.06 37.19 0.26
C ASN A 30 -0.10 36.45 -0.68
N ILE A 31 -0.66 35.95 -1.79
CA ILE A 31 0.15 35.54 -2.94
C ILE A 31 0.65 36.82 -3.59
N ILE A 32 1.95 37.11 -3.44
CA ILE A 32 2.63 38.15 -4.21
C ILE A 32 2.73 37.68 -5.66
N LEU A 33 1.85 38.20 -6.52
CA LEU A 33 1.89 37.99 -7.97
C LEU A 33 3.06 38.81 -8.57
N LEU A 34 4.21 38.17 -8.72
CA LEU A 34 5.31 38.72 -9.51
C LEU A 34 5.04 38.47 -11.00
N GLY A 35 4.49 39.48 -11.67
CA GLY A 35 4.67 39.72 -13.11
C GLY A 35 3.82 38.89 -14.08
N GLY A 36 2.89 39.55 -14.76
CA GLY A 36 2.38 39.17 -16.09
C GLY A 36 1.70 37.80 -16.22
N GLY A 37 1.22 37.22 -15.13
CA GLY A 37 0.74 35.84 -15.09
C GLY A 37 -0.70 35.70 -15.58
N GLU A 38 -0.90 34.83 -16.57
CA GLU A 38 -2.18 34.15 -16.75
C GLU A 38 -2.62 33.58 -15.40
N GLU A 39 -3.85 33.86 -14.97
CA GLU A 39 -4.43 33.22 -13.80
C GLU A 39 -4.40 31.71 -14.03
N ILE A 40 -3.53 31.00 -13.29
CA ILE A 40 -3.59 29.55 -13.25
C ILE A 40 -4.89 29.23 -12.52
N PRO A 41 -5.90 28.63 -13.17
CA PRO A 41 -7.13 28.28 -12.48
C PRO A 41 -6.80 27.30 -11.35
N ILE A 42 -6.93 27.77 -10.11
CA ILE A 42 -6.81 26.91 -8.94
C ILE A 42 -8.16 26.20 -8.80
N THR A 43 -8.25 24.98 -9.30
CA THR A 43 -9.41 24.14 -9.01
C THR A 43 -9.28 23.62 -7.58
N ASP A 44 -10.18 24.06 -6.70
CA ASP A 44 -10.31 23.55 -5.33
C ASP A 44 -10.89 22.13 -5.36
N ILE A 45 -10.04 21.14 -5.62
CA ILE A 45 -10.40 19.73 -5.53
C ILE A 45 -10.03 19.25 -4.14
N ASN A 46 -11.02 18.92 -3.31
CA ASN A 46 -10.79 18.22 -2.06
C ASN A 46 -10.29 16.79 -2.39
N PRO A 47 -9.01 16.46 -2.14
CA PRO A 47 -8.46 15.16 -2.53
C PRO A 47 -9.12 14.00 -1.80
N VAL A 48 -9.69 14.23 -0.61
CA VAL A 48 -10.37 13.19 0.18
C VAL A 48 -11.65 12.72 -0.50
N GLU A 49 -12.38 13.63 -1.15
CA GLU A 49 -13.64 13.31 -1.85
C GLU A 49 -13.41 12.54 -3.15
N THR A 50 -12.18 12.52 -3.65
CA THR A 50 -11.81 11.75 -4.85
C THR A 50 -11.47 10.29 -4.56
N LEU A 51 -11.37 9.91 -3.29
CA LEU A 51 -10.97 8.56 -2.90
C LEU A 51 -12.12 7.57 -3.14
N LEU A 52 -11.88 6.63 -4.05
CA LEU A 52 -12.79 5.52 -4.32
C LEU A 52 -12.13 4.21 -3.88
N PRO A 53 -12.87 3.28 -3.25
CA PRO A 53 -12.29 2.02 -2.78
C PRO A 53 -11.94 1.09 -3.93
N ALA A 54 -10.96 0.22 -3.72
CA ALA A 54 -10.70 -0.87 -4.65
C ALA A 54 -11.85 -1.89 -4.61
N LYS A 55 -12.12 -2.55 -5.73
CA LYS A 55 -13.09 -3.64 -5.76
C LYS A 55 -12.56 -4.81 -4.92
N VAL A 56 -13.30 -5.12 -3.85
CA VAL A 56 -13.02 -6.27 -2.98
C VAL A 56 -13.31 -7.55 -3.76
N PRO A 57 -12.38 -8.50 -3.78
CA PRO A 57 -12.50 -9.70 -4.61
C PRO A 57 -13.36 -10.78 -3.95
N ALA A 58 -14.66 -10.52 -3.78
CA ALA A 58 -15.60 -11.39 -3.05
C ALA A 58 -15.57 -12.87 -3.48
N GLU A 59 -15.16 -13.17 -4.71
CA GLU A 59 -15.15 -14.53 -5.28
C GLU A 59 -13.74 -15.08 -5.55
N ILE A 60 -12.67 -14.28 -5.38
CA ILE A 60 -11.32 -14.73 -5.73
C ILE A 60 -10.66 -15.35 -4.51
N LYS A 61 -10.53 -16.67 -4.54
CA LYS A 61 -9.77 -17.40 -3.54
C LYS A 61 -8.28 -17.34 -3.88
N PRO A 62 -7.39 -17.03 -2.92
CA PRO A 62 -5.97 -17.25 -3.10
C PRO A 62 -5.73 -18.71 -3.46
N MET A 63 -4.83 -18.96 -4.40
CA MET A 63 -4.44 -20.33 -4.70
C MET A 63 -3.59 -20.93 -3.57
N THR A 64 -3.35 -22.24 -3.61
CA THR A 64 -2.48 -22.94 -2.64
C THR A 64 -1.29 -23.58 -3.35
N THR A 65 -0.10 -23.48 -2.76
CA THR A 65 1.13 -24.08 -3.30
C THR A 65 2.07 -24.51 -2.17
N GLU A 66 2.84 -25.57 -2.43
CA GLU A 66 3.94 -25.99 -1.57
C GLU A 66 5.30 -25.46 -2.04
N ASP A 67 5.37 -24.73 -3.17
CA ASP A 67 6.62 -24.11 -3.61
C ASP A 67 7.08 -23.04 -2.59
N PRO A 68 8.22 -23.23 -1.91
CA PRO A 68 8.69 -22.32 -0.88
C PRO A 68 9.04 -20.92 -1.41
N ASN A 69 9.26 -20.77 -2.71
CA ASN A 69 9.52 -19.47 -3.34
C ASN A 69 8.24 -18.66 -3.57
N ILE A 70 7.10 -19.35 -3.76
CA ILE A 70 5.81 -18.74 -4.10
C ILE A 70 4.94 -18.59 -2.85
N LYS A 71 4.98 -19.56 -1.93
CA LYS A 71 4.24 -19.58 -0.65
C LYS A 71 4.27 -18.25 0.13
N PRO A 72 5.40 -17.51 0.19
CA PRO A 72 5.46 -16.21 0.88
C PRO A 72 4.55 -15.14 0.28
N PHE A 73 4.18 -15.25 -1.00
CA PHE A 73 3.33 -14.30 -1.71
C PHE A 73 1.86 -14.75 -1.77
N ILE A 74 1.55 -15.99 -1.39
CA ILE A 74 0.18 -16.50 -1.36
C ILE A 74 -0.62 -15.83 -0.24
N GLY A 75 -1.82 -15.35 -0.59
CA GLY A 75 -2.77 -14.74 0.34
C GLY A 75 -3.58 -13.65 -0.34
N VAL A 76 -4.45 -13.01 0.45
CA VAL A 76 -5.04 -11.73 0.07
C VAL A 76 -4.19 -10.62 0.68
N TRP A 77 -3.70 -9.72 -0.15
CA TRP A 77 -2.88 -8.59 0.27
C TRP A 77 -3.61 -7.29 0.00
N ARG A 78 -3.51 -6.34 0.93
CA ARG A 78 -4.13 -5.01 0.81
C ARG A 78 -3.18 -3.90 1.22
N GLY A 79 -3.23 -2.78 0.51
CA GLY A 79 -2.47 -1.58 0.86
C GLY A 79 -2.90 -0.39 0.01
N GLN A 80 -2.05 0.65 -0.03
CA GLN A 80 -2.31 1.86 -0.80
C GLN A 80 -1.06 2.32 -1.56
N TRP A 81 -1.17 2.61 -2.86
CA TRP A 81 -0.09 3.29 -3.56
C TRP A 81 0.01 4.74 -3.10
N GLU A 82 1.21 5.15 -2.70
CA GLU A 82 1.50 6.50 -2.20
C GLU A 82 0.47 6.99 -1.16
N GLY A 83 -0.07 6.07 -0.36
CA GLY A 83 -1.06 6.35 0.69
C GLY A 83 -2.46 6.76 0.23
N THR A 84 -2.77 6.75 -1.07
CA THR A 84 -4.07 7.24 -1.58
C THR A 84 -4.83 6.24 -2.42
N LEU A 85 -4.14 5.40 -3.20
CA LEU A 85 -4.81 4.47 -4.11
C LEU A 85 -4.94 3.09 -3.47
N ASP A 86 -6.08 2.82 -2.81
CA ASP A 86 -6.41 1.51 -2.22
C ASP A 86 -6.23 0.39 -3.25
N THR A 87 -5.67 -0.74 -2.83
CA THR A 87 -5.25 -1.81 -3.72
C THR A 87 -5.39 -3.17 -3.06
N TYR A 88 -5.86 -4.16 -3.82
CA TYR A 88 -5.80 -5.58 -3.48
C TYR A 88 -4.92 -6.36 -4.43
N PHE A 89 -4.26 -7.38 -3.90
CA PHE A 89 -3.34 -8.22 -4.64
C PHE A 89 -3.50 -9.69 -4.23
N ILE A 90 -3.72 -10.58 -5.20
CA ILE A 90 -3.94 -12.01 -4.97
C ILE A 90 -3.24 -12.81 -6.07
N ILE A 91 -2.43 -13.81 -5.70
CA ILE A 91 -1.97 -14.83 -6.65
C ILE A 91 -3.10 -15.85 -6.85
N THR A 92 -3.55 -16.00 -8.10
CA THR A 92 -4.70 -16.84 -8.48
C THR A 92 -4.30 -18.10 -9.22
N GLU A 93 -3.10 -18.15 -9.81
CA GLU A 93 -2.64 -19.28 -10.62
C GLU A 93 -1.10 -19.37 -10.60
N VAL A 94 -0.55 -20.59 -10.67
CA VAL A 94 0.89 -20.85 -10.79
C VAL A 94 1.14 -21.84 -11.92
N GLN A 95 2.11 -21.52 -12.78
CA GLN A 95 2.58 -22.37 -13.87
C GLN A 95 4.11 -22.36 -13.89
N GLY A 96 4.73 -23.34 -13.23
CA GLY A 96 6.19 -23.34 -13.00
C GLY A 96 6.61 -22.11 -12.19
N THR A 97 7.51 -21.29 -12.73
CA THR A 97 7.97 -20.03 -12.10
C THR A 97 7.08 -18.83 -12.40
N ARG A 98 6.06 -19.00 -13.26
CA ARG A 98 5.10 -17.94 -13.62
C ARG A 98 3.93 -17.96 -12.66
N VAL A 99 3.48 -16.77 -12.29
CA VAL A 99 2.32 -16.60 -11.41
C VAL A 99 1.31 -15.66 -12.06
N LYS A 100 0.02 -15.97 -11.98
CA LYS A 100 -1.05 -15.07 -12.38
C LYS A 100 -1.52 -14.34 -11.14
N VAL A 101 -1.52 -13.02 -11.24
CA VAL A 101 -1.92 -12.12 -10.16
C VAL A 101 -3.19 -11.41 -10.56
N PHE A 102 -4.19 -11.46 -9.70
CA PHE A 102 -5.26 -10.48 -9.66
C PHE A 102 -4.80 -9.24 -8.89
N ASN A 103 -4.91 -8.08 -9.52
CA ASN A 103 -4.67 -6.79 -8.90
C ASN A 103 -5.91 -5.90 -9.15
N SER A 104 -6.47 -5.31 -8.09
CA SER A 104 -7.49 -4.27 -8.19
C SER A 104 -7.03 -3.00 -7.47
N TRP A 105 -7.47 -1.85 -7.98
CA TRP A 105 -7.18 -0.54 -7.41
C TRP A 105 -8.44 0.31 -7.32
N GLY A 106 -8.44 1.23 -6.36
CA GLY A 106 -9.47 2.24 -6.16
C GLY A 106 -9.30 3.43 -7.09
N GLY A 107 -9.79 4.59 -6.66
CA GLY A 107 -9.59 5.85 -7.34
C GLY A 107 -9.06 6.94 -6.41
N ASN A 108 -8.44 7.96 -7.00
CA ASN A 108 -8.00 9.19 -6.34
C ASN A 108 -8.02 10.35 -7.36
N SER A 109 -7.46 11.51 -6.99
CA SER A 109 -7.43 12.72 -7.83
C SER A 109 -6.68 12.55 -9.16
N ILE A 110 -5.79 11.56 -9.26
CA ILE A 110 -4.99 11.24 -10.44
C ILE A 110 -5.62 10.10 -11.24
N ILE A 111 -5.94 8.99 -10.57
CA ILE A 111 -6.57 7.80 -11.14
C ILE A 111 -8.05 7.83 -10.78
N ARG A 112 -8.88 8.43 -11.64
CA ARG A 112 -10.28 8.71 -11.29
C ARG A 112 -11.17 7.48 -11.24
N GLU A 113 -10.82 6.42 -11.95
CA GLU A 113 -11.66 5.23 -12.08
C GLU A 113 -11.00 4.01 -11.43
N PRO A 114 -11.70 3.36 -10.48
CA PRO A 114 -11.30 2.05 -9.97
C PRO A 114 -11.20 1.02 -11.08
N GLY A 115 -10.21 0.14 -10.98
CA GLY A 115 -9.95 -0.86 -11.99
C GLY A 115 -9.48 -2.18 -11.43
N MET A 116 -9.35 -3.16 -12.32
CA MET A 116 -8.79 -4.46 -12.00
C MET A 116 -8.16 -5.08 -13.24
N ARG A 117 -7.19 -5.96 -13.02
CA ARG A 117 -6.57 -6.75 -14.08
C ARG A 117 -6.00 -8.05 -13.56
N TYR A 118 -5.81 -8.99 -14.48
CA TYR A 118 -4.96 -10.15 -14.27
C TYR A 118 -3.63 -9.94 -15.01
N VAL A 119 -2.51 -10.16 -14.32
CA VAL A 119 -1.18 -10.04 -14.90
C VAL A 119 -0.39 -11.31 -14.65
N TRP A 120 0.27 -11.80 -15.69
CA TRP A 120 1.27 -12.85 -15.55
C TRP A 120 2.60 -12.25 -15.14
N GLY A 121 3.08 -12.67 -13.98
CA GLY A 121 4.40 -12.34 -13.45
C GLY A 121 5.33 -13.53 -13.36
N LYS A 122 6.50 -13.28 -12.78
CA LYS A 122 7.48 -14.31 -12.41
C LYS A 122 8.10 -13.98 -11.06
N ILE A 123 8.45 -15.01 -10.29
CA ILE A 123 9.27 -14.83 -9.09
C ILE A 123 10.74 -15.04 -9.46
N TYR A 124 11.58 -14.08 -9.09
CA TYR A 124 13.02 -14.11 -9.32
C TYR A 124 13.75 -13.54 -8.11
N ASN A 125 14.66 -14.32 -7.51
CA ASN A 125 15.43 -13.94 -6.33
C ASN A 125 14.58 -13.36 -5.19
N GLY A 126 13.47 -14.05 -4.85
CA GLY A 126 12.57 -13.63 -3.78
C GLY A 126 11.80 -12.33 -4.07
N THR A 127 11.74 -11.90 -5.34
CA THR A 127 10.98 -10.73 -5.79
C THR A 127 9.97 -11.17 -6.85
N LEU A 128 8.71 -10.77 -6.67
CA LEU A 128 7.67 -10.95 -7.67
C LEU A 128 7.71 -9.79 -8.66
N LEU A 129 7.90 -10.11 -9.93
CA LEU A 129 7.99 -9.16 -11.03
C LEU A 129 6.74 -9.26 -11.92
N LEU A 130 6.00 -8.16 -12.06
CA LEU A 130 4.81 -8.05 -12.89
C LEU A 130 5.06 -7.05 -14.04
N PRO A 131 5.31 -7.54 -15.27
CA PRO A 131 5.46 -6.67 -16.42
C PRO A 131 4.12 -6.07 -16.87
N SER A 132 4.18 -4.91 -17.51
CA SER A 132 3.08 -4.24 -18.22
C SER A 132 3.66 -3.52 -19.45
N GLU A 133 2.81 -3.16 -20.41
CA GLU A 133 3.24 -2.64 -21.71
C GLU A 133 4.23 -1.46 -21.63
N ASN A 134 4.10 -0.58 -20.65
CA ASN A 134 5.01 0.55 -20.41
C ASN A 134 5.38 0.74 -18.94
N ALA A 135 5.20 -0.31 -18.14
CA ALA A 135 5.41 -0.26 -16.71
C ALA A 135 5.87 -1.61 -16.17
N SER A 136 6.43 -1.60 -14.97
CA SER A 136 6.75 -2.82 -14.23
C SER A 136 6.48 -2.61 -12.76
N GLU A 137 5.89 -3.61 -12.14
CA GLU A 137 5.71 -3.66 -10.69
C GLU A 137 6.60 -4.75 -10.12
N SER A 138 7.29 -4.46 -9.02
CA SER A 138 8.12 -5.41 -8.30
C SER A 138 7.72 -5.44 -6.84
N LEU A 139 7.44 -6.62 -6.29
CA LEU A 139 7.06 -6.80 -4.89
C LEU A 139 8.01 -7.75 -4.18
N LYS A 140 8.41 -7.39 -2.96
CA LYS A 140 9.31 -8.20 -2.13
C LYS A 140 8.77 -8.30 -0.71
N LEU A 141 8.73 -9.53 -0.19
CA LEU A 141 8.40 -9.77 1.21
C LEU A 141 9.51 -9.21 2.12
N GLN A 142 9.10 -8.44 3.10
CA GLN A 142 9.95 -7.87 4.14
C GLN A 142 9.96 -8.76 5.39
N GLU A 143 10.93 -8.52 6.27
CA GLU A 143 11.07 -9.28 7.53
C GLU A 143 9.89 -9.09 8.48
N ASP A 144 9.19 -7.96 8.39
CA ASP A 144 7.98 -7.64 9.17
C ASP A 144 6.70 -8.32 8.64
N GLY A 145 6.80 -9.10 7.56
CA GLY A 145 5.67 -9.81 6.95
C GLY A 145 4.86 -8.98 5.94
N THR A 146 5.25 -7.75 5.64
CA THR A 146 4.64 -6.92 4.59
C THR A 146 5.22 -7.20 3.20
N LEU A 147 4.45 -6.97 2.14
CA LEU A 147 5.01 -6.86 0.79
C LEU A 147 5.28 -5.40 0.47
N PHE A 148 6.55 -5.04 0.31
CA PHE A 148 6.92 -3.74 -0.25
C PHE A 148 6.93 -3.83 -1.77
N GLY A 149 6.28 -2.88 -2.44
CA GLY A 149 6.18 -2.82 -3.88
C GLY A 149 6.67 -1.51 -4.47
N LEU A 150 7.25 -1.59 -5.66
CA LEU A 150 7.62 -0.45 -6.49
C LEU A 150 6.96 -0.58 -7.86
N TYR A 151 6.38 0.50 -8.34
CA TYR A 151 5.81 0.64 -9.67
C TYR A 151 6.63 1.64 -10.47
N TYR A 152 7.23 1.17 -11.56
CA TYR A 152 7.97 1.99 -12.51
C TYR A 152 7.14 2.14 -13.77
N SER A 153 6.94 3.36 -14.25
CA SER A 153 6.36 3.65 -15.56
C SER A 153 7.25 4.62 -16.32
N ARG A 154 7.31 4.48 -17.65
CA ARG A 154 8.07 5.41 -18.50
C ARG A 154 7.53 6.84 -18.45
N SER A 155 6.29 7.01 -18.01
CA SER A 155 5.60 8.29 -17.95
C SER A 155 5.73 9.02 -16.60
N VAL A 156 6.43 8.43 -15.62
CA VAL A 156 6.61 9.03 -14.29
C VAL A 156 8.09 9.21 -13.96
N HIS A 157 8.43 10.34 -13.35
CA HIS A 157 9.81 10.69 -13.02
C HIS A 157 10.38 9.89 -11.83
N MET A 158 9.50 9.40 -10.95
CA MET A 158 9.86 8.62 -9.76
C MET A 158 8.96 7.39 -9.66
N PRO A 159 9.46 6.26 -9.14
CA PRO A 159 8.63 5.10 -8.90
C PRO A 159 7.61 5.38 -7.80
N SER A 160 6.41 4.85 -7.98
CA SER A 160 5.39 4.82 -6.93
C SER A 160 5.62 3.62 -6.01
N ARG A 161 5.30 3.77 -4.73
CA ARG A 161 5.53 2.79 -3.68
C ARG A 161 4.22 2.29 -3.11
N ILE A 162 4.22 1.04 -2.69
CA ILE A 162 3.13 0.43 -1.93
C ILE A 162 3.70 -0.42 -0.80
N ILE A 163 2.97 -0.46 0.32
CA ILE A 163 3.16 -1.47 1.36
C ILE A 163 1.84 -2.23 1.45
N LEU A 164 1.90 -3.54 1.23
CA LEU A 164 0.75 -4.41 1.36
C LEU A 164 0.86 -5.24 2.63
N THR A 165 -0.27 -5.38 3.32
CA THR A 165 -0.45 -6.22 4.50
C THR A 165 -1.33 -7.41 4.15
N ARG A 166 -0.97 -8.58 4.68
CA ARG A 166 -1.76 -9.79 4.49
C ARG A 166 -3.06 -9.67 5.26
N GLN A 167 -4.18 -9.89 4.58
CA GLN A 167 -5.50 -9.91 5.20
C GLN A 167 -5.78 -11.29 5.79
N PRO A 168 -6.47 -11.36 6.94
CA PRO A 168 -6.94 -12.64 7.47
C PRO A 168 -7.91 -13.28 6.47
N VAL A 169 -7.77 -14.59 6.27
CA VAL A 169 -8.74 -15.37 5.51
C VAL A 169 -9.89 -15.70 6.47
N ASN A 170 -11.07 -15.15 6.21
CA ASN A 170 -12.30 -15.52 6.91
C ASN A 170 -12.85 -16.84 6.38
#